data_AF-A0A2D8I434-F1
#
_entry.id   AF-A0A2D8I434-F1
#
_cell.length_a   1.000
_cell.length_b   1.000
_cell.length_c   1.000
_cell.angle_alpha   90.00
_cell.angle_beta   90.00
_cell.angle_gamma   90.00
#
_symmetry.space_group_name_H-M   'P 1'
#
loop_
_entity.id
_entity.type
_entity.pdbx_description
1 polymer ?
#
loop_
_entity_poly.entity_id
_entity_poly.type
_entity_poly.pdbx_seq_one_letter_code
_entity_poly.pdbx_strand_id
1 'polypeptide(L)'
;MENSVYYICCKLFGAEGAEELSSKVADRLQSVIPKNYPWPGNFRELEQAVRNIIVHDEFAPLGQGSELEFDINQVYANTQVSLNGWSQIYAKKAYENAGSYREAARLLGVDQRTLKKWVLESGDS
;
A
#
# COMPACT_ATOMS: atom_id res chain seq x y z
N MET A 1 -6.49 6.78 -16.24
CA MET A 1 -5.19 7.19 -15.67
C MET A 1 -5.07 8.70 -15.70
N GLU A 2 -5.27 9.36 -16.84
CA GLU A 2 -5.21 10.83 -16.97
C GLU A 2 -6.05 11.60 -15.95
N ASN A 3 -7.33 11.23 -15.75
CA ASN A 3 -8.17 11.92 -14.75
C ASN A 3 -7.62 11.81 -13.32
N SER A 4 -6.98 10.69 -12.98
CA SER A 4 -6.36 10.48 -11.66
C SER A 4 -5.07 11.28 -11.51
N VAL A 5 -4.26 11.33 -12.56
CA VAL A 5 -3.03 12.14 -12.61
C VAL A 5 -3.36 13.62 -12.53
N TYR A 6 -4.35 14.09 -13.29
CA TYR A 6 -4.82 15.47 -13.24
C TYR A 6 -5.29 15.87 -11.84
N TYR A 7 -6.09 15.03 -11.18
CA TYR A 7 -6.52 15.27 -9.81
C TYR A 7 -5.34 15.37 -8.82
N ILE A 8 -4.33 14.50 -8.96
CA ILE A 8 -3.13 14.53 -8.12
C ILE A 8 -2.31 15.80 -8.40
N CYS A 9 -2.09 16.17 -9.66
CA CYS A 9 -1.39 17.40 -10.02
C CYS A 9 -2.12 18.63 -9.48
N CYS A 10 -3.46 18.66 -9.55
CA CYS A 10 -4.28 19.75 -9.03
C CYS A 10 -4.16 19.85 -7.50
N LYS A 11 -4.16 18.71 -6.80
CA LYS A 11 -3.95 18.63 -5.35
C LYS A 11 -2.54 19.09 -4.93
N LEU A 12 -1.51 18.78 -5.70
CA LEU A 12 -0.11 19.05 -5.35
C LEU A 12 0.39 20.44 -5.79
N PHE A 13 -0.08 20.93 -6.94
CA PHE A 13 0.46 22.13 -7.60
C PHE A 13 -0.62 23.14 -8.04
N GLY A 14 -1.89 22.90 -7.72
CA GLY A 14 -3.01 23.75 -8.13
C GLY A 14 -3.48 23.49 -9.57
N ALA A 15 -4.57 24.15 -9.96
CA ALA A 15 -5.22 23.92 -11.26
C ALA A 15 -4.32 24.28 -12.46
N GLU A 16 -3.57 25.38 -12.36
CA GLU A 16 -2.66 25.83 -13.41
C GLU A 16 -1.49 24.85 -13.62
N GLY A 17 -0.90 24.37 -12.52
CA GLY A 17 0.12 23.31 -12.58
C GLY A 17 -0.42 21.97 -13.07
N ALA A 18 -1.70 21.68 -12.84
CA ALA A 18 -2.33 20.46 -13.36
C ALA A 18 -2.53 20.51 -14.88
N GLU A 19 -2.95 21.64 -15.43
CA GLU A 19 -3.11 21.81 -16.87
C GLU A 19 -1.77 21.64 -17.61
N GLU A 20 -0.67 22.13 -17.05
CA GLU A 20 0.64 22.05 -17.69
C GLU A 20 1.33 20.67 -17.54
N LEU A 21 1.21 20.04 -16.37
CA LEU A 21 2.02 18.87 -16.01
C LEU A 21 1.32 17.53 -16.21
N SER A 22 -0.01 17.49 -16.15
CA SER A 22 -0.76 16.22 -16.13
C SER A 22 -0.53 15.35 -17.36
N SER A 23 -0.56 15.92 -18.56
CA SER A 23 -0.30 15.19 -19.82
C SER A 23 1.13 14.65 -19.86
N LYS A 24 2.12 15.49 -19.51
CA LYS A 24 3.54 15.10 -19.50
C LYS A 24 3.80 13.94 -18.55
N VAL A 25 3.21 14.01 -17.36
CA VAL A 25 3.35 12.95 -16.34
C VAL A 25 2.63 11.68 -16.77
N ALA A 26 1.44 11.77 -17.36
CA ALA A 26 0.71 10.61 -17.86
C ALA A 26 1.47 9.89 -18.99
N ASP A 27 2.03 10.64 -19.94
CA ASP A 27 2.84 10.11 -21.04
C ASP A 27 4.12 9.46 -20.52
N ARG A 28 4.80 10.13 -19.58
CA ARG A 28 6.00 9.58 -18.93
C ARG A 28 5.66 8.28 -18.21
N LEU A 29 4.63 8.23 -17.38
CA LEU A 29 4.18 7.03 -16.68
C LEU A 29 3.90 5.89 -17.66
N GLN A 30 3.20 6.15 -18.77
CA GLN A 30 2.95 5.12 -19.80
C GLN A 30 4.24 4.63 -20.49
N SER A 31 5.27 5.47 -20.58
CA SER A 31 6.56 5.10 -21.19
C SER A 31 7.46 4.26 -20.27
N VAL A 32 7.42 4.50 -18.95
CA VAL A 32 8.26 3.78 -17.97
C VAL A 32 7.58 2.56 -17.34
N ILE A 33 6.24 2.50 -17.36
CA ILE A 33 5.49 1.47 -16.64
C ILE A 33 4.97 0.40 -17.63
N PRO A 34 5.13 -0.91 -17.35
CA PRO A 34 4.54 -1.97 -18.15
C PRO A 34 3.01 -1.84 -18.22
N LYS A 35 2.40 -2.20 -19.35
CA LYS A 35 0.94 -2.11 -19.58
C LYS A 35 0.09 -2.77 -18.48
N ASN A 36 0.62 -3.79 -17.79
CA ASN A 36 -0.06 -4.55 -16.74
C ASN A 36 0.53 -4.30 -15.33
N TYR A 37 1.10 -3.12 -15.08
CA TYR A 37 1.61 -2.81 -13.75
C TYR A 37 0.48 -2.80 -12.70
N PRO A 38 0.61 -3.56 -11.61
CA PRO A 38 -0.51 -3.84 -10.72
C PRO A 38 -0.84 -2.70 -9.74
N TRP A 39 -0.02 -1.64 -9.66
CA TRP A 39 -0.16 -0.55 -8.68
C TRP A 39 -0.40 -1.07 -7.25
N PRO A 40 0.60 -1.75 -6.64
CA PRO A 40 0.46 -2.41 -5.34
C PRO A 40 -0.14 -1.51 -4.24
N GLY A 41 0.29 -0.24 -4.17
CA GLY A 41 -0.24 0.80 -3.28
C GLY A 41 -1.35 1.69 -3.87
N ASN A 42 -1.87 1.33 -5.04
CA ASN A 42 -2.94 1.99 -5.79
C ASN A 42 -2.72 3.52 -5.90
N PHE A 43 -3.51 4.32 -5.16
CA PHE A 43 -3.48 5.78 -5.26
C PHE A 43 -2.27 6.42 -4.58
N ARG A 44 -1.73 5.84 -3.50
CA ARG A 44 -0.54 6.38 -2.81
C ARG A 44 0.71 6.22 -3.66
N GLU A 45 0.87 5.07 -4.31
CA GLU A 45 1.95 4.85 -5.25
C GLU A 45 1.85 5.77 -6.47
N LEU A 46 0.64 5.96 -7.00
CA LEU A 46 0.42 6.91 -8.09
C LEU A 46 0.80 8.33 -7.68
N GLU A 47 0.42 8.78 -6.47
CA GLU A 47 0.79 10.10 -5.95
C GLU A 47 2.32 10.25 -5.82
N GLN A 48 3.01 9.22 -5.34
CA GLN A 48 4.48 9.22 -5.26
C GLN A 48 5.13 9.20 -6.65
N ALA A 49 4.56 8.45 -7.59
CA ALA A 49 5.05 8.38 -8.96
C ALA A 49 4.97 9.75 -9.66
N VAL A 50 3.82 10.42 -9.52
CA VAL A 50 3.60 11.78 -10.02
C VAL A 50 4.61 12.76 -9.39
N ARG A 51 4.82 12.69 -8.07
CA ARG A 51 5.81 13.52 -7.38
C ARG A 51 7.23 13.30 -7.90
N ASN A 52 7.66 12.04 -8.02
CA ASN A 52 9.02 11.72 -8.43
C ASN A 52 9.29 12.12 -9.88
N ILE A 53 8.32 11.94 -10.79
CA ILE A 53 8.45 12.38 -12.19
C ILE A 53 8.58 13.90 -12.28
N ILE A 54 7.81 14.66 -11.50
CA ILE A 54 7.85 16.12 -11.54
C ILE A 54 9.18 16.66 -10.96
N VAL A 55 9.71 16.03 -9.91
CA VAL A 55 10.91 16.52 -9.21
C VAL A 55 12.20 16.01 -9.84
N HIS A 56 12.21 14.78 -10.35
CA HIS A 56 13.43 14.07 -10.75
C HIS A 56 13.39 13.51 -12.18
N ASP A 57 12.27 13.62 -12.93
CA ASP A 57 12.01 12.96 -14.23
C ASP A 57 12.26 11.44 -14.22
N GLU A 58 12.23 10.86 -13.03
CA GLU A 58 12.50 9.46 -12.78
C GLU A 58 11.36 8.88 -11.96
N PHE A 59 10.91 7.70 -12.38
CA PHE A 59 10.05 6.85 -11.57
C PHE A 59 10.76 5.51 -11.38
N ALA A 60 11.30 5.30 -10.19
CA ALA A 60 11.70 3.98 -9.73
C ALA A 60 10.49 3.35 -9.03
N PRO A 61 9.93 2.24 -9.54
CA PRO A 61 8.94 1.48 -8.80
C PRO A 61 9.52 1.14 -7.43
N LEU A 62 8.82 1.54 -6.36
CA LEU A 62 9.16 1.08 -5.01
C LEU A 62 8.82 -0.42 -4.96
N GLY A 63 9.77 -1.29 -5.31
CA GLY A 63 9.43 -2.70 -5.47
C GLY A 63 10.52 -3.61 -6.03
N GLN A 64 11.73 -3.54 -5.46
CA GLN A 64 12.59 -4.74 -5.41
C GLN A 64 13.48 -4.83 -4.15
N GLY A 65 13.34 -3.92 -3.17
CA GLY A 65 14.33 -3.86 -2.08
C GLY A 65 13.96 -3.14 -0.79
N SER A 66 12.69 -3.07 -0.38
CA SER A 66 12.38 -2.61 0.98
C SER A 66 11.15 -3.31 1.53
N GLU A 67 11.43 -4.31 2.38
CA GLU A 67 10.47 -5.09 3.17
C GLU A 67 9.45 -5.85 2.31
N LEU A 68 9.39 -7.17 2.47
CA LEU A 68 8.35 -8.00 1.85
C LEU A 68 7.00 -7.53 2.41
N GLU A 69 6.38 -6.55 1.75
CA GLU A 69 5.04 -6.12 2.04
C GLU A 69 4.16 -7.35 1.82
N PHE A 70 3.61 -7.87 2.92
CA PHE A 70 2.87 -9.12 2.91
C PHE A 70 1.69 -9.02 1.93
N ASP A 71 1.81 -9.66 0.76
CA ASP A 71 0.76 -9.66 -0.25
C ASP A 71 -0.36 -10.63 0.17
N ILE A 72 -1.38 -10.06 0.82
CA ILE A 72 -2.61 -10.73 1.25
C ILE A 72 -3.24 -11.53 0.10
N ASN A 73 -3.22 -10.99 -1.13
CA ASN A 73 -3.86 -11.64 -2.28
C ASN A 73 -3.08 -12.87 -2.72
N GLN A 74 -1.75 -12.77 -2.77
CA GLN A 74 -0.90 -13.90 -3.11
C GLN A 74 -1.00 -15.02 -2.06
N VAL A 75 -1.00 -14.66 -0.78
CA VAL A 75 -1.07 -15.64 0.31
C VAL A 75 -2.42 -16.34 0.35
N TYR A 76 -3.51 -15.61 0.13
CA TYR A 76 -4.85 -16.18 0.03
C TYR A 76 -4.98 -17.11 -1.19
N ALA A 77 -4.52 -16.67 -2.36
CA ALA A 77 -4.61 -17.45 -3.60
C ALA A 77 -3.82 -18.76 -3.54
N ASN A 78 -2.68 -18.77 -2.84
CA ASN A 78 -1.77 -19.92 -2.81
C ASN A 78 -1.79 -20.69 -1.48
N THR A 79 -2.64 -20.30 -0.52
CA THR A 79 -2.73 -20.93 0.82
C THR A 79 -1.35 -21.04 1.51
N GLN A 80 -0.56 -19.98 1.43
CA GLN A 80 0.85 -19.99 1.87
C GLN A 80 1.04 -19.84 3.38
N VAL A 81 -0.03 -19.54 4.11
CA VAL A 81 0.02 -19.26 5.54
C VAL A 81 -1.01 -20.12 6.27
N SER A 82 -0.59 -20.69 7.40
CA SER A 82 -1.49 -21.42 8.30
C SER A 82 -2.54 -20.50 8.90
N LEU A 83 -3.67 -21.06 9.35
CA LEU A 83 -4.71 -20.25 10.00
C LEU A 83 -4.17 -19.47 11.21
N ASN A 84 -3.22 -20.05 11.95
CA ASN A 84 -2.57 -19.39 13.07
C ASN A 84 -1.70 -18.21 12.61
N GLY A 85 -0.87 -18.40 11.57
CA GLY A 85 -0.07 -17.31 10.99
C GLY A 85 -0.95 -16.18 10.43
N TRP A 86 -2.08 -16.53 9.79
CA TRP A 86 -3.03 -15.53 9.29
C TRP A 86 -3.65 -14.72 10.42
N SER A 87 -3.99 -15.41 11.51
CA SER A 87 -4.53 -14.79 12.72
C SER A 87 -3.52 -13.84 13.37
N GLN A 88 -2.23 -14.18 13.40
CA GLN A 88 -1.15 -13.31 13.89
C GLN A 88 -0.98 -12.05 13.03
N ILE A 89 -0.94 -12.22 11.70
CA ILE A 89 -0.77 -11.12 10.74
C ILE A 89 -1.95 -10.15 10.85
N TYR A 90 -3.17 -10.68 10.88
CA TYR A 90 -4.37 -9.86 10.98
C TYR A 90 -4.52 -9.20 12.37
N ALA A 91 -4.15 -9.89 13.45
CA ALA A 91 -4.15 -9.33 14.80
C ALA A 91 -3.15 -8.17 14.94
N LYS A 92 -1.94 -8.30 14.38
CA LYS A 92 -0.94 -7.22 14.34
C LYS A 92 -1.48 -6.01 13.59
N LYS A 93 -2.10 -6.22 12.42
CA LYS A 93 -2.71 -5.13 11.65
C LYS A 93 -3.85 -4.44 12.40
N ALA A 94 -4.71 -5.21 13.08
CA ALA A 94 -5.78 -4.65 13.90
C ALA A 94 -5.24 -3.82 15.06
N TYR A 95 -4.16 -4.26 15.71
CA TYR A 95 -3.48 -3.51 16.77
C TYR A 95 -2.87 -2.19 16.24
N GLU A 96 -2.17 -2.23 15.10
CA GLU A 96 -1.61 -1.04 14.45
C GLU A 96 -2.70 0.00 14.13
N ASN A 97 -3.86 -0.44 13.63
CA ASN A 97 -4.96 0.44 13.27
C ASN A 97 -5.71 1.02 14.49
N ALA A 98 -5.87 0.22 15.55
CA ALA A 98 -6.66 0.59 16.72
C ALA A 98 -5.85 1.27 17.83
N GLY A 99 -4.52 1.12 17.83
CA GLY A 99 -3.60 1.69 18.82
C GLY A 99 -3.68 1.07 20.21
N SER A 100 -4.57 0.10 20.45
CA SER A 100 -4.66 -0.62 21.73
C SER A 100 -5.16 -2.05 21.56
N TYR A 101 -4.67 -2.95 22.42
CA TYR A 101 -5.10 -4.37 22.42
C TYR A 101 -6.59 -4.52 22.71
N ARG A 102 -7.16 -3.67 23.57
CA ARG A 102 -8.58 -3.76 23.94
C ARG A 102 -9.47 -3.43 22.75
N GLU A 103 -9.15 -2.36 22.03
CA GLU A 103 -9.95 -1.92 20.88
C GLU A 103 -9.76 -2.85 19.69
N ALA A 104 -8.52 -3.29 19.43
CA ALA A 104 -8.26 -4.30 18.41
C ALA A 104 -8.98 -5.64 18.69
N ALA A 105 -9.03 -6.08 19.95
CA ALA A 105 -9.73 -7.30 20.34
C ALA A 105 -11.25 -7.15 20.16
N ARG A 106 -11.79 -5.97 20.48
CA ARG A 106 -13.19 -5.61 20.22
C ARG A 106 -13.52 -5.65 18.73
N LEU A 107 -12.64 -5.12 17.87
CA LEU A 107 -12.81 -5.12 16.42
C LEU A 107 -12.78 -6.54 15.83
N LEU A 108 -11.89 -7.39 16.33
CA LEU A 108 -11.74 -8.77 15.86
C LEU A 108 -12.69 -9.77 16.53
N GLY A 109 -13.45 -9.35 17.54
CA GLY A 109 -14.39 -10.23 18.27
C GLY A 109 -13.68 -11.31 19.09
N VAL A 110 -12.46 -11.06 19.55
CA VAL A 110 -11.66 -12.03 20.33
C VAL A 110 -11.35 -11.49 21.73
N ASP A 111 -10.94 -12.38 22.63
CA ASP A 111 -10.46 -11.97 23.95
C ASP A 111 -9.14 -11.18 23.84
N GLN A 112 -8.98 -10.14 24.67
CA GLN A 112 -7.80 -9.28 24.66
C GLN A 112 -6.51 -10.06 24.92
N ARG A 113 -6.54 -11.11 25.77
CA ARG A 113 -5.37 -11.96 26.04
C ARG A 113 -4.98 -12.78 24.83
N THR A 114 -5.97 -13.27 24.07
CA THR A 114 -5.76 -14.02 22.82
C THR A 114 -5.14 -13.11 21.76
N LEU A 115 -5.68 -11.91 21.57
CA LEU A 115 -5.10 -10.94 20.65
C LEU A 115 -3.65 -10.59 21.04
N LYS A 116 -3.40 -10.32 22.33
CA LYS A 116 -2.06 -10.02 22.82
C LYS A 116 -1.09 -11.18 22.56
N LYS A 117 -1.54 -12.42 22.74
CA LYS A 117 -0.75 -13.61 22.42
C LYS A 117 -0.37 -13.63 20.94
N TRP A 118 -1.33 -13.43 20.03
CA TRP A 118 -1.09 -13.41 18.59
C TRP A 118 -0.18 -12.28 18.11
N VAL A 119 -0.25 -11.11 18.75
CA VAL A 119 0.61 -9.97 18.41
C VAL A 119 2.04 -10.16 18.93
N LEU A 120 2.22 -10.85 20.06
CA LEU A 120 3.53 -11.06 20.69
C LEU A 120 4.25 -12.33 20.23
N GLU A 121 3.51 -13.36 19.82
CA GLU A 121 4.08 -14.55 19.20
C GLU A 121 4.42 -14.24 17.74
N SER A 122 5.63 -13.71 17.53
CA SER A 122 6.23 -13.63 16.20
C SER A 122 6.59 -15.06 15.76
N GLY A 123 5.81 -15.58 14.81
CA GLY A 123 5.92 -16.90 14.17
C GLY A 123 7.13 -17.77 14.54
N ASP A 124 6.87 -18.86 15.27
CA ASP A 124 7.68 -20.06 15.11
C ASP A 124 7.59 -20.48 13.64
N SER A 125 8.77 -20.68 13.05
CA SER A 125 8.99 -21.05 11.65
C SER A 125 8.34 -22.38 11.25
#